data_AF-A0AA37NZR4-F1
#
_entry.id   AF-A0AA37NZR4-F1
#
_cell.length_a   1.000
_cell.length_b   1.000
_cell.length_c   1.000
_cell.angle_alpha   90.00
_cell.angle_beta   90.00
_cell.angle_gamma   90.00
#
_symmetry.space_group_name_H-M   'P 1'
#
loop_
_entity.id
_entity.type
_entity.pdbx_description
1 polymer ?
#
loop_
_entity_poly.entity_id
_entity_poly.type
_entity_poly.pdbx_seq_one_letter_code
_entity_poly.pdbx_strand_id
1 'polypeptide(L)'
;MITKTLKTKIMKLNNSDCYDSIMVTLAPDKYPTAFANKVDELIEQNQFKTREEAEAYVSGTPIELELYYEKGTGLFAVEAEAVESGTIYSPYTKELLEDADCDC
;
A
#
# COMPACT_ATOMS: atom_id res chain seq x y z
N MET A 1 4.81 -28.16 31.08
CA MET A 1 4.93 -26.91 30.32
C MET A 1 3.82 -26.90 29.30
N ILE A 2 2.87 -25.96 29.39
CA ILE A 2 1.81 -25.84 28.39
C ILE A 2 2.31 -24.81 27.38
N THR A 3 2.77 -25.27 26.21
CA THR A 3 2.94 -24.40 25.05
C THR A 3 1.56 -23.90 24.66
N LYS A 4 1.19 -22.70 25.13
CA LYS A 4 0.08 -21.96 24.53
C LYS A 4 0.49 -21.73 23.08
N THR A 5 -0.14 -22.45 22.16
CA THR A 5 -0.18 -22.04 20.76
C THR A 5 -0.78 -20.64 20.75
N LEU A 6 0.07 -19.62 20.57
CA LEU A 6 -0.42 -18.29 20.27
C LEU A 6 -1.21 -18.45 18.97
N LYS A 7 -2.54 -18.31 19.03
CA LYS A 7 -3.31 -18.07 17.82
C LYS A 7 -2.70 -16.81 17.21
N THR A 8 -2.09 -16.94 16.05
CA THR A 8 -1.68 -15.79 15.24
C THR A 8 -2.94 -14.95 15.07
N LYS A 9 -2.91 -13.72 15.60
CA LYS A 9 -4.02 -12.80 15.41
C LYS A 9 -4.01 -12.44 13.93
N ILE A 10 -5.07 -12.78 13.22
CA ILE A 10 -5.24 -12.40 11.81
C ILE A 10 -5.22 -10.87 11.75
N MET A 11 -4.47 -10.34 10.79
CA MET A 11 -4.40 -8.90 10.55
C MET A 11 -5.75 -8.37 10.08
N LYS A 12 -6.06 -7.12 10.40
CA LYS A 12 -7.27 -6.44 9.95
C LYS A 12 -6.88 -5.27 9.05
N LEU A 13 -7.77 -4.90 8.13
CA LEU A 13 -7.73 -3.61 7.47
C LEU A 13 -7.83 -2.49 8.51
N ASN A 14 -7.23 -1.34 8.23
CA ASN A 14 -7.43 -0.18 9.10
C ASN A 14 -8.84 0.39 8.91
N ASN A 15 -9.33 1.14 9.91
CA ASN A 15 -10.60 1.86 9.79
C ASN A 15 -10.38 3.09 8.90
N SER A 16 -11.33 3.41 8.01
CA SER A 16 -11.19 4.47 6.99
C SER A 16 -10.87 5.85 7.56
N ASP A 17 -11.25 6.11 8.81
CA ASP A 17 -11.08 7.41 9.47
C ASP A 17 -9.95 7.38 10.51
N CYS A 18 -9.25 6.24 10.66
CA CYS A 18 -8.26 6.04 11.71
C CYS A 18 -7.15 5.06 11.25
N TYR A 19 -6.15 5.59 10.57
CA TYR A 19 -4.96 4.84 10.16
C TYR A 19 -3.71 5.73 10.16
N ASP A 20 -2.55 5.09 10.34
CA ASP A 20 -1.25 5.73 10.11
C ASP A 20 -0.92 5.65 8.61
N SER A 21 -0.59 6.78 7.97
CA SER A 21 -0.19 6.81 6.56
C SER A 21 1.07 7.61 6.30
N ILE A 22 1.65 7.38 5.13
CA ILE A 22 2.74 8.18 4.57
C ILE A 22 2.39 8.63 3.15
N MET A 23 2.79 9.86 2.81
CA MET A 23 2.72 10.34 1.44
C MET A 23 4.06 10.08 0.74
N VAL A 24 4.05 9.26 -0.30
CA VAL A 24 5.24 8.92 -1.08
C VAL A 24 5.18 9.65 -2.43
N THR A 25 6.09 10.60 -2.62
CA THR A 25 6.35 11.19 -3.94
C THR A 25 7.43 10.38 -4.64
N LEU A 26 7.07 9.72 -5.75
CA LEU A 26 8.02 8.99 -6.56
C LEU A 26 8.95 9.96 -7.29
N ALA A 27 10.24 9.62 -7.32
CA ALA A 27 11.26 10.39 -8.02
C ALA A 27 12.30 9.43 -8.61
N PRO A 28 12.85 9.72 -9.80
CA PRO A 28 13.76 8.81 -10.49
C PRO A 28 15.08 8.58 -9.73
N ASP A 29 15.51 9.53 -8.89
CA ASP A 29 16.73 9.44 -8.08
C ASP A 29 16.52 8.71 -6.74
N LYS A 30 15.28 8.64 -6.25
CA LYS A 30 14.94 7.98 -4.97
C LYS A 30 14.33 6.60 -5.14
N TYR A 31 13.44 6.45 -6.12
CA TYR A 31 12.62 5.26 -6.35
C TYR A 31 12.62 4.89 -7.84
N PRO A 32 13.80 4.65 -8.46
CA PRO A 32 13.93 4.54 -9.93
C PRO A 32 13.00 3.50 -10.55
N THR A 33 12.87 2.33 -9.92
CA THR A 33 12.05 1.24 -10.45
C THR A 33 10.55 1.54 -10.34
N ALA A 34 10.08 1.99 -9.18
CA ALA A 34 8.67 2.31 -8.98
C ALA A 34 8.24 3.50 -9.85
N PHE A 35 9.09 4.52 -9.96
CA PHE A 35 8.87 5.67 -10.82
C PHE A 35 8.74 5.26 -12.29
N ALA A 36 9.70 4.48 -12.82
CA ALA A 36 9.66 4.02 -14.20
C ALA A 36 8.40 3.20 -14.50
N ASN A 37 8.05 2.26 -13.62
CA ASN A 37 6.85 1.44 -13.78
C ASN A 37 5.57 2.29 -13.81
N LYS A 38 5.43 3.27 -12.91
CA LYS A 38 4.23 4.12 -12.89
C LYS A 38 4.13 5.01 -14.13
N VAL A 39 5.25 5.54 -14.61
CA VAL A 39 5.30 6.31 -15.86
C VAL A 39 4.91 5.43 -17.05
N ASP A 40 5.47 4.22 -17.15
CA ASP A 40 5.18 3.30 -18.24
C ASP A 40 3.68 2.90 -18.24
N GLU A 41 3.13 2.56 -17.07
CA GLU A 41 1.70 2.28 -16.89
C GLU A 41 0.81 3.41 -17.43
N LEU A 42 1.10 4.66 -17.07
CA LEU A 42 0.31 5.81 -17.49
C LEU A 42 0.36 6.04 -19.00
N ILE A 43 1.50 5.76 -19.63
CA ILE A 43 1.65 5.84 -21.09
C ILE A 43 0.92 4.69 -21.79
N GLU A 44 1.06 3.46 -21.29
CA GLU A 44 0.36 2.28 -21.82
C GLU A 44 -1.17 2.43 -21.75
N GLN A 45 -1.67 3.07 -20.70
CA GLN A 45 -3.08 3.39 -20.52
C GLN A 45 -3.54 4.62 -21.32
N ASN A 46 -2.66 5.28 -22.08
CA ASN A 46 -2.93 6.52 -22.82
C ASN A 46 -3.46 7.66 -21.92
N GLN A 47 -3.07 7.71 -20.65
CA GLN A 47 -3.45 8.79 -19.72
C GLN A 47 -2.73 10.10 -20.07
N PHE A 48 -1.51 10.00 -20.62
CA PHE A 48 -0.73 11.12 -21.10
C PHE A 48 -0.25 10.88 -22.53
N LYS A 49 -0.01 11.97 -23.28
CA LYS A 49 0.42 11.88 -24.69
C LYS A 49 1.92 11.69 -24.81
N THR A 50 2.67 12.13 -23.82
CA THR A 50 4.13 12.13 -23.81
C THR A 50 4.66 11.59 -22.49
N ARG A 51 5.87 11.02 -22.53
CA ARG A 51 6.53 10.50 -21.33
C ARG A 51 6.80 11.63 -20.33
N GLU A 52 7.18 12.79 -20.82
CA GLU A 52 7.49 13.97 -20.02
C GLU A 52 6.29 14.46 -19.20
N GLU A 53 5.08 14.44 -19.78
CA GLU A 53 3.84 14.76 -19.06
C GLU A 53 3.57 13.75 -17.93
N ALA A 54 3.75 12.45 -18.19
CA ALA A 54 3.58 11.41 -17.18
C ALA A 54 4.62 11.51 -16.07
N GLU A 55 5.89 11.77 -16.39
CA GLU A 55 6.97 11.97 -15.42
C GLU A 55 6.71 13.17 -14.52
N ALA A 56 6.22 14.28 -15.09
CA ALA A 56 5.84 15.47 -14.33
C ALA A 56 4.65 15.19 -13.39
N TYR A 57 3.66 14.43 -13.85
CA TYR A 57 2.54 14.00 -13.02
C TYR A 57 3.00 13.12 -11.85
N VAL A 58 3.76 12.05 -12.13
CA VAL A 58 4.24 11.11 -11.08
C VAL A 58 5.11 11.84 -10.05
N SER A 59 5.93 12.80 -10.48
CA SER A 59 6.76 13.61 -9.56
C SER A 59 5.95 14.64 -8.77
N GLY A 60 4.78 15.04 -9.27
CA GLY A 60 3.93 16.08 -8.69
C GLY A 60 2.76 15.55 -7.86
N THR A 61 2.47 14.25 -7.92
CA THR A 61 1.32 13.63 -7.28
C THR A 61 1.79 12.59 -6.25
N PRO A 62 1.81 12.94 -4.95
CA PRO A 62 2.11 11.99 -3.89
C PRO A 62 1.07 10.87 -3.82
N ILE A 63 1.53 9.66 -3.56
CA ILE A 63 0.70 8.47 -3.37
C ILE A 63 0.57 8.22 -1.86
N GLU A 64 -0.64 8.10 -1.36
CA GLU A 64 -0.89 7.76 0.04
C GLU A 64 -0.77 6.25 0.27
N LEU A 65 0.10 5.86 1.20
CA LEU A 65 0.24 4.48 1.64
C LEU A 65 -0.18 4.33 3.09
N GLU A 66 -1.15 3.46 3.35
CA GLU A 66 -1.53 3.02 4.68
C GLU A 66 -0.46 2.08 5.26
N LEU A 67 -0.10 2.29 6.54
CA LEU A 67 0.88 1.47 7.24
C LEU A 67 0.22 0.33 8.00
N TYR A 68 0.78 -0.87 7.86
CA TYR A 68 0.36 -2.08 8.54
C TYR A 68 1.55 -2.73 9.26
N TYR A 69 1.46 -2.80 10.59
CA TYR A 69 2.47 -3.50 11.40
C TYR A 69 1.95 -4.83 11.91
N GLU A 70 2.41 -5.92 11.29
CA GLU A 70 2.12 -7.28 11.73
C GLU A 70 3.04 -7.65 12.90
N LYS A 71 2.47 -7.64 14.11
CA LYS A 71 3.21 -7.85 15.36
C LYS A 71 3.95 -9.18 15.38
N GLY A 72 5.28 -9.10 15.45
CA GLY A 72 6.17 -10.27 15.43
C GLY A 72 6.66 -10.65 14.04
N THR A 73 6.20 -9.97 12.99
CA THR A 73 6.53 -10.28 11.60
C THR A 73 7.21 -9.11 10.88
N GLY A 74 6.55 -7.94 10.74
CA GLY A 74 7.12 -6.82 10.00
C GLY A 74 6.15 -5.68 9.69
N LEU A 75 6.68 -4.62 9.06
CA LEU A 75 5.95 -3.45 8.56
C LEU A 75 5.81 -3.52 7.05
N PHE A 76 4.58 -3.39 6.56
CA PHE A 76 4.30 -3.19 5.14
C PHE A 76 3.35 -2.00 4.95
N ALA A 77 3.24 -1.54 3.70
CA ALA A 77 2.36 -0.44 3.35
C ALA A 77 1.58 -0.79 2.08
N VAL A 78 0.37 -0.26 1.98
CA VAL A 78 -0.57 -0.52 0.87
C VAL A 78 -1.12 0.82 0.39
N GLU A 79 -1.26 1.02 -0.92
CA GLU A 79 -1.92 2.22 -1.46
C GLU A 79 -3.35 2.34 -0.91
N ALA A 80 -3.73 3.51 -0.41
CA ALA A 80 -5.06 3.73 0.19
C ALA A 80 -6.19 3.37 -0.80
N GLU A 81 -6.05 3.72 -2.08
CA GLU A 81 -7.03 3.36 -3.13
C GLU A 81 -7.22 1.84 -3.28
N ALA A 82 -6.16 1.06 -3.04
CA ALA A 82 -6.22 -0.41 -3.08
C ALA A 82 -6.88 -0.99 -1.83
N VAL A 83 -6.76 -0.34 -0.67
CA VAL A 83 -7.48 -0.72 0.55
C VAL A 83 -8.98 -0.50 0.38
N GLU A 84 -9.38 0.60 -0.25
CA GLU A 84 -10.80 0.93 -0.48
C GLU A 84 -11.50 0.02 -1.50
N SER A 85 -10.76 -0.51 -2.48
CA SER A 85 -11.35 -1.20 -3.64
C SER A 85 -10.93 -2.67 -3.81
N GLY A 86 -9.92 -3.11 -3.06
CA GLY A 86 -9.21 -4.37 -3.29
C GLY A 86 -9.36 -5.41 -2.19
N THR A 87 -8.56 -6.47 -2.33
CA THR A 87 -8.43 -7.55 -1.33
C THR A 87 -6.98 -7.62 -0.91
N ILE A 88 -6.70 -7.35 0.36
CA ILE A 88 -5.33 -7.24 0.88
C ILE A 88 -4.93 -8.51 1.61
N TYR A 89 -3.75 -9.02 1.29
CA TYR A 89 -3.14 -10.16 1.98
C TYR A 89 -1.86 -9.71 2.66
N SER A 90 -1.54 -10.30 3.81
CA SER A 90 -0.23 -10.10 4.43
C SER A 90 0.86 -10.58 3.45
N PRO A 91 1.86 -9.74 3.13
CA PRO A 91 2.96 -10.16 2.27
C PRO A 91 3.86 -11.21 2.94
N TYR A 92 3.69 -11.44 4.25
CA TYR A 92 4.53 -12.35 5.04
C TYR A 92 3.87 -13.71 5.23
N THR A 93 2.60 -13.74 5.64
CA THR A 93 1.87 -14.97 5.97
C THR A 93 0.99 -15.45 4.83
N LYS A 94 0.69 -14.58 3.85
CA LYS A 94 -0.29 -14.80 2.77
C LYS A 94 -1.73 -14.97 3.30
N GLU A 95 -1.96 -14.66 4.57
CA GLU A 95 -3.30 -14.64 5.14
C GLU A 95 -4.05 -13.39 4.67
N LEU A 96 -5.34 -13.55 4.40
CA LEU A 96 -6.25 -12.47 4.07
C LEU A 96 -6.39 -11.55 5.28
N LEU A 97 -6.34 -10.24 5.06
CA LEU A 97 -6.70 -9.28 6.09
C LEU A 97 -8.22 -9.30 6.29
N GLU A 98 -8.66 -9.44 7.54
CA GLU A 98 -10.06 -9.32 7.92
C GLU A 98 -10.53 -7.86 7.76
N ASP A 99 -11.84 -7.68 7.62
CA ASP A 99 -12.45 -6.35 7.59
C ASP A 99 -12.06 -5.54 8.84
N ALA A 100 -12.02 -4.23 8.63
CA ALA A 100 -11.79 -3.25 9.67
C ALA A 100 -12.80 -3.46 10.82
N ASP A 101 -12.40 -3.17 12.05
CA ASP A 101 -13.33 -3.27 13.18
C ASP A 101 -14.46 -2.26 12.95
N CYS A 102 -15.72 -2.71 12.97
CA CYS A 102 -16.87 -1.80 12.85
C CYS A 102 -16.68 -0.63 13.82
N ASP A 103 -16.60 0.60 13.31
CA ASP A 103 -16.51 1.78 14.14
C ASP A 103 -17.68 1.79 15.14
N CYS A 104 -17.37 2.18 16.37
CA CYS A 104 -18.29 2.31 17.49
C CYS A 104 -19.45 3.30 17.23
#